data_AF-A0A443LE44-F1
#
_entry.id   AF-A0A443LE44-F1
#
_cell.length_a   1.000
_cell.length_b   1.000
_cell.length_c   1.000
_cell.angle_alpha   90.00
_cell.angle_beta   90.00
_cell.angle_gamma   90.00
#
_symmetry.space_group_name_H-M   'P 1'
#
loop_
_entity.id
_entity.type
_entity.pdbx_description
1 polymer ?
#
loop_
_entity_poly.entity_id
_entity_poly.type
_entity_poly.pdbx_seq_one_letter_code
_entity_poly.pdbx_strand_id
1 'polypeptide(L)'
;MDLYEKIKELAKQKKVSIRQVEEKLGIANGTIRRWGKTNPSVKTVKSVADYFNVSVDYLLGGDEAKPINEPIDLAEVANSDDDAVWSRLLSSGGRPLTEKDKMAIKLLFSDKWDEITQKAKDLDNKD
;
A
#
# COMPACT_ATOMS: atom_id res chain seq x y z
N MET A 1 0.45 -16.32 2.98
CA MET A 1 -0.93 -16.04 3.43
C MET A 1 -1.86 -16.29 2.24
N ASP A 2 -2.94 -17.06 2.39
CA ASP A 2 -3.87 -17.32 1.28
C ASP A 2 -4.97 -16.24 1.16
N LEU A 3 -5.73 -16.27 0.06
CA LEU A 3 -6.81 -15.31 -0.21
C LEU A 3 -7.89 -15.30 0.89
N TYR A 4 -8.22 -16.47 1.45
CA TYR A 4 -9.24 -16.58 2.49
C TYR A 4 -8.78 -15.94 3.80
N GLU A 5 -7.55 -16.23 4.23
CA GLU A 5 -6.98 -15.64 5.44
C GLU A 5 -6.87 -14.12 5.31
N LYS A 6 -6.54 -13.58 4.12
CA LYS A 6 -6.54 -12.11 3.87
C LYS A 6 -7.92 -11.50 4.07
N ILE A 7 -8.94 -12.09 3.48
CA ILE A 7 -10.32 -11.61 3.62
C ILE A 7 -10.79 -11.71 5.08
N LYS A 8 -10.38 -12.76 5.80
CA LYS A 8 -10.70 -12.96 7.21
C LYS A 8 -10.05 -11.92 8.12
N GLU A 9 -8.82 -11.52 7.85
CA GLU A 9 -8.18 -10.41 8.56
C GLU A 9 -8.90 -9.08 8.32
N LEU A 10 -9.21 -8.76 7.06
CA LEU A 10 -9.97 -7.55 6.71
C LEU A 10 -11.37 -7.54 7.36
N ALA A 11 -12.04 -8.68 7.41
CA ALA A 11 -13.32 -8.84 8.08
C ALA A 11 -13.20 -8.60 9.60
N LYS A 12 -12.14 -9.12 10.23
CA LYS A 12 -11.82 -8.89 11.65
C LYS A 12 -11.58 -7.41 11.93
N GLN A 13 -10.82 -6.71 11.09
CA GLN A 13 -10.56 -5.27 11.22
C GLN A 13 -11.85 -4.44 11.14
N LYS A 14 -12.76 -4.78 10.22
CA LYS A 14 -14.08 -4.13 10.10
C LYS A 14 -15.14 -4.64 11.10
N LYS A 15 -14.79 -5.55 12.01
CA LYS A 15 -15.71 -6.19 12.99
C LYS A 15 -16.95 -6.81 12.32
N VAL A 16 -16.78 -7.41 11.15
CA VAL A 16 -17.82 -8.13 10.41
C VAL A 16 -17.47 -9.60 10.27
N SER A 17 -18.47 -10.46 10.21
CA SER A 17 -18.28 -11.87 9.89
C SER A 17 -18.19 -12.08 8.37
N ILE A 18 -17.50 -13.14 7.94
CA ILE A 18 -17.45 -13.54 6.52
C ILE A 18 -18.87 -13.74 5.96
N ARG A 19 -19.78 -14.31 6.76
CA ARG A 19 -21.18 -14.47 6.38
C ARG A 19 -21.85 -13.14 6.03
N GLN A 20 -21.64 -12.10 6.84
CA GLN A 20 -22.20 -10.77 6.57
C GLN A 20 -21.61 -10.15 5.31
N VAL A 21 -20.34 -10.39 5.02
CA VAL A 21 -19.70 -9.97 3.77
C VAL A 21 -20.33 -10.68 2.58
N GLU A 22 -20.54 -12.00 2.68
CA GLU A 22 -21.20 -12.80 1.65
C GLU A 22 -22.64 -12.31 1.39
N GLU A 23 -23.43 -12.08 2.45
CA GLU A 23 -24.80 -11.53 2.33
C GLU A 23 -24.81 -10.15 1.66
N LYS A 24 -23.90 -9.24 2.06
CA LYS A 24 -23.83 -7.90 1.47
C LYS A 24 -23.42 -7.89 0.00
N LEU A 25 -22.61 -8.85 -0.42
CA LEU A 25 -22.10 -8.97 -1.79
C LEU A 25 -22.94 -9.90 -2.67
N GLY A 26 -24.01 -10.49 -2.15
CA GLY A 26 -24.83 -11.46 -2.88
C GLY A 26 -24.05 -12.75 -3.21
N ILE A 27 -23.05 -13.10 -2.41
CA ILE A 27 -22.24 -14.31 -2.55
C ILE A 27 -22.90 -15.44 -1.75
N ALA A 28 -22.97 -16.64 -2.32
CA ALA A 28 -23.53 -17.79 -1.62
C ALA A 28 -22.74 -18.12 -0.34
N ASN A 29 -23.45 -18.52 0.72
CA ASN A 29 -22.84 -18.78 2.02
C ASN A 29 -21.69 -19.81 1.95
N GLY A 30 -20.59 -19.52 2.64
CA GLY A 30 -19.41 -20.37 2.73
C GLY A 30 -18.60 -20.44 1.43
N THR A 31 -18.88 -19.58 0.45
CA THR A 31 -18.13 -19.50 -0.80
C THR A 31 -16.76 -18.89 -0.59
N ILE A 32 -16.66 -17.80 0.18
CA ILE A 32 -15.36 -17.16 0.49
C ILE A 32 -14.45 -18.15 1.22
N ARG A 33 -15.01 -18.98 2.12
CA ARG A 33 -14.25 -20.04 2.82
C ARG A 33 -13.64 -21.07 1.86
N ARG A 34 -14.28 -21.35 0.72
CA ARG A 34 -13.76 -22.29 -0.28
C ARG A 34 -12.60 -21.72 -1.09
N TRP A 35 -12.37 -20.40 -1.07
CA TRP A 35 -11.31 -19.77 -1.87
C TRP A 35 -9.90 -20.11 -1.42
N GLY A 36 -9.71 -20.67 -0.22
CA GLY A 36 -8.44 -21.28 0.16
C GLY A 36 -8.09 -22.56 -0.63
N LYS A 37 -9.07 -23.14 -1.36
CA LYS A 37 -8.90 -24.38 -2.14
C LYS A 37 -9.36 -24.27 -3.60
N THR A 38 -10.07 -23.21 -3.95
CA THR A 38 -10.71 -23.04 -5.26
C THR A 38 -10.48 -21.63 -5.77
N ASN A 39 -10.28 -21.48 -7.07
CA ASN A 39 -10.10 -20.16 -7.66
C ASN A 39 -11.45 -19.48 -7.89
N PRO A 40 -11.72 -18.32 -7.25
CA PRO A 40 -12.89 -17.50 -7.57
C PRO A 40 -12.79 -16.85 -8.95
N SER A 41 -13.93 -16.35 -9.42
CA SER A 41 -13.93 -15.47 -10.58
C SER A 41 -13.32 -14.10 -10.23
N VAL A 42 -12.60 -13.50 -11.18
CA VAL A 42 -12.01 -12.15 -11.03
C VAL A 42 -13.08 -11.12 -10.65
N LYS A 43 -14.29 -11.24 -11.22
CA LYS A 43 -15.43 -10.36 -10.88
C LYS A 43 -15.79 -10.43 -9.39
N THR A 44 -15.81 -11.63 -8.81
CA THR A 44 -16.15 -11.82 -7.41
C THR A 44 -15.02 -11.33 -6.49
N VAL A 45 -13.75 -11.57 -6.85
CA VAL A 45 -12.60 -11.03 -6.10
C VAL A 45 -12.63 -9.51 -6.09
N LYS A 46 -12.90 -8.89 -7.25
CA LYS A 46 -13.04 -7.44 -7.36
C LYS A 46 -14.12 -6.89 -6.43
N SER A 47 -15.30 -7.52 -6.38
CA SER A 47 -16.37 -7.07 -5.47
C SER A 47 -15.97 -7.12 -3.99
N VAL A 48 -15.14 -8.09 -3.60
CA VAL A 48 -14.61 -8.19 -2.23
C VAL A 48 -13.53 -7.12 -1.99
N ALA A 49 -12.66 -6.89 -2.95
CA ALA A 49 -11.65 -5.82 -2.91
C ALA A 49 -12.31 -4.44 -2.73
N ASP A 50 -13.32 -4.14 -3.55
CA ASP A 50 -14.10 -2.90 -3.48
C ASP A 50 -14.79 -2.75 -2.11
N TYR A 51 -15.37 -3.83 -1.56
CA TYR A 51 -16.01 -3.81 -0.22
C TYR A 51 -15.03 -3.46 0.91
N PHE A 52 -13.82 -3.98 0.83
CA PHE A 52 -12.77 -3.71 1.82
C PHE A 52 -11.95 -2.45 1.52
N ASN A 53 -12.17 -1.83 0.35
CA ASN A 53 -11.40 -0.69 -0.14
C ASN A 53 -9.90 -1.00 -0.25
N VAL A 54 -9.59 -2.16 -0.85
CA VAL A 54 -8.23 -2.63 -1.14
C VAL A 54 -8.10 -2.97 -2.63
N SER A 55 -6.88 -3.15 -3.13
CA SER A 55 -6.68 -3.61 -4.51
C SER A 55 -6.94 -5.12 -4.66
N VAL A 56 -7.27 -5.55 -5.87
CA VAL A 56 -7.37 -6.99 -6.20
C VAL A 56 -6.02 -7.67 -5.99
N ASP A 57 -4.92 -7.03 -6.38
CA ASP A 57 -3.56 -7.54 -6.18
C ASP A 57 -3.22 -7.74 -4.70
N TYR A 58 -3.67 -6.83 -3.83
CA TYR A 58 -3.52 -6.99 -2.38
C TYR A 58 -4.19 -8.29 -1.90
N LEU A 59 -5.40 -8.59 -2.37
CA LEU A 59 -6.10 -9.83 -2.03
C LEU A 59 -5.41 -11.07 -2.59
N LEU A 60 -4.83 -11.00 -3.80
CA LEU A 60 -4.31 -12.16 -4.52
C LEU A 60 -2.87 -12.55 -4.18
N GLY A 61 -2.13 -11.76 -3.38
CA GLY A 61 -0.76 -12.15 -3.02
C GLY A 61 0.35 -11.32 -3.67
N GLY A 62 0.05 -10.12 -4.17
CA GLY A 62 1.09 -9.12 -4.32
C GLY A 62 1.56 -8.73 -2.92
N ASP A 63 2.60 -9.40 -2.42
CA ASP A 63 3.38 -8.88 -1.30
C ASP A 63 3.82 -7.46 -1.73
N GLU A 64 3.46 -6.45 -0.92
CA GLU A 64 3.72 -5.01 -1.13
C GLU A 64 2.70 -4.15 -1.90
N ALA A 65 1.40 -4.29 -1.67
CA ALA A 65 0.51 -3.13 -1.86
C ALA A 65 0.39 -2.35 -0.53
N LYS A 66 1.41 -1.53 -0.21
CA LYS A 66 1.30 -0.48 0.82
C LYS A 66 0.11 0.43 0.46
N PRO A 67 -0.70 0.87 1.44
CA PRO A 67 -1.78 1.81 1.16
C PRO A 67 -1.23 3.05 0.44
N ILE A 68 -1.91 3.47 -0.63
CA ILE A 68 -1.55 4.61 -1.50
C ILE A 68 -1.63 5.96 -0.72
N ASN A 69 -1.93 5.92 0.58
CA ASN A 69 -2.16 7.08 1.44
C ASN A 69 -1.11 7.23 2.56
N GLU A 70 -0.01 6.48 2.52
CA GLU A 70 1.11 6.79 3.40
C GLU A 70 1.76 8.11 2.96
N PRO A 71 2.01 9.05 3.89
CA PRO A 71 2.79 10.23 3.58
C PRO A 71 4.14 9.83 2.99
N ILE A 72 4.52 10.46 1.88
CA ILE A 72 5.81 10.23 1.23
C ILE A 72 6.87 11.02 2.01
N ASP A 73 7.95 10.37 2.41
CA ASP A 73 9.13 11.05 2.94
C ASP A 73 9.92 11.68 1.80
N LEU A 74 9.80 13.01 1.66
CA LEU A 74 10.50 13.76 0.61
C LEU A 74 12.02 13.72 0.76
N ALA A 75 12.54 13.48 1.97
CA ALA A 75 13.97 13.41 2.18
C ALA A 75 14.55 12.07 1.68
N GLU A 76 13.80 10.97 1.76
CA GLU A 76 14.15 9.71 1.10
C GLU A 76 14.17 9.87 -0.43
N VAL A 77 13.12 10.47 -0.99
CA VAL A 77 13.04 10.70 -2.45
C VAL A 77 14.13 11.64 -2.95
N ALA A 78 14.42 12.72 -2.21
CA ALA A 78 15.46 13.69 -2.54
C ALA A 78 16.86 13.06 -2.70
N ASN A 79 17.16 12.03 -1.90
CA ASN A 79 18.43 11.32 -1.95
C ASN A 79 18.47 10.17 -2.96
N SER A 80 17.37 9.93 -3.69
CA SER A 80 17.35 8.96 -4.78
C SER A 80 17.86 9.57 -6.08
N ASP A 81 18.82 8.89 -6.70
CA ASP A 81 19.28 9.18 -8.07
C ASP A 81 18.51 8.39 -9.14
N ASP A 82 17.53 7.58 -8.74
CA ASP A 82 16.70 6.82 -9.67
C ASP A 82 15.48 7.63 -10.11
N ASP A 83 15.50 8.09 -11.35
CA ASP A 83 14.39 8.82 -11.98
C ASP A 83 13.07 8.02 -12.00
N ALA A 84 13.12 6.68 -11.99
CA ALA A 84 11.93 5.86 -11.90
C ALA A 84 11.22 6.06 -10.55
N VAL A 85 11.98 6.22 -9.45
CA VAL A 85 11.45 6.51 -8.11
C VAL A 85 10.73 7.86 -8.10
N TRP A 86 11.33 8.90 -8.67
CA TRP A 86 10.73 10.22 -8.79
C TRP A 86 9.41 10.18 -9.56
N SER A 87 9.38 9.52 -10.73
CA SER A 87 8.20 9.45 -11.58
C SER A 87 7.05 8.63 -10.98
N ARG A 88 7.37 7.63 -10.16
CA ARG A 88 6.38 6.78 -9.47
C ARG A 88 5.72 7.51 -8.29
N LEU A 89 6.49 8.33 -7.57
CA LEU A 89 6.07 8.87 -6.28
C LEU A 89 5.59 10.32 -6.35
N LEU A 90 6.17 11.15 -7.22
CA LEU A 90 5.91 12.58 -7.25
C LEU A 90 5.41 13.05 -8.63
N SER A 91 4.41 13.94 -8.61
CA SER A 91 3.94 14.65 -9.79
C SER A 91 3.54 16.07 -9.42
N SER A 92 3.61 17.00 -10.37
CA SER A 92 3.12 18.38 -10.22
C SER A 92 1.98 18.60 -11.20
N GLY A 93 0.77 18.82 -10.68
CA GLY A 93 -0.43 18.98 -11.53
C GLY A 93 -0.72 17.77 -12.43
N GLY A 94 -0.37 16.56 -11.98
CA GLY A 94 -0.53 15.32 -12.75
C GLY A 94 0.50 15.13 -13.87
N ARG A 95 1.57 15.94 -13.91
CA ARG A 95 2.67 15.82 -14.86
C ARG A 95 3.98 15.43 -14.14
N PRO A 96 4.93 14.79 -14.84
CA PRO A 96 6.27 14.57 -14.31
C PRO A 96 6.91 15.89 -13.86
N LEU A 97 7.71 15.84 -12.80
CA LEU A 97 8.46 17.01 -12.34
C LEU A 97 9.49 17.41 -13.39
N THR A 98 9.70 18.73 -13.51
CA THR A 98 10.82 19.23 -14.29
C THR A 98 12.14 19.04 -13.53
N GLU A 99 13.26 19.06 -14.25
CA GLU A 99 14.59 19.01 -13.62
C GLU A 99 14.80 20.13 -12.59
N LYS A 100 14.22 21.31 -12.85
CA LYS A 100 14.25 22.44 -11.90
C LYS A 100 13.48 22.11 -10.61
N ASP A 101 12.32 21.49 -10.71
CA ASP A 101 11.52 21.11 -9.54
C ASP A 101 12.20 20.01 -8.73
N LYS A 102 12.78 19.01 -9.41
CA LYS A 102 13.59 17.97 -8.76
C LYS A 102 14.77 18.60 -8.01
N MET A 103 15.53 19.51 -8.63
CA MET A 103 16.65 20.20 -7.97
C MET A 103 16.22 21.01 -6.76
N ALA A 104 15.08 21.70 -6.82
CA ALA A 104 14.56 22.45 -5.67
C ALA A 104 14.21 21.52 -4.50
N ILE A 105 13.59 20.37 -4.78
CA ILE A 105 13.29 19.37 -3.76
C ILE A 105 14.58 18.77 -3.21
N LYS A 106 15.55 18.40 -4.06
CA LYS A 106 16.86 17.93 -3.64
C LYS A 106 17.50 18.95 -2.69
N LEU A 107 17.63 20.21 -3.09
CA LEU A 107 18.21 21.27 -2.25
C LEU A 107 17.52 21.46 -0.89
N LEU A 108 16.19 21.32 -0.84
CA LEU A 108 15.43 21.56 0.40
C LEU A 108 15.47 20.39 1.38
N PHE A 109 15.71 19.17 0.89
CA PHE A 109 15.51 17.94 1.66
C PHE A 109 16.72 16.99 1.68
N SER A 110 17.74 17.17 0.83
CA SER A 110 18.98 16.36 0.83
C SER A 110 19.70 16.45 2.17
N ASP A 111 19.96 17.67 2.63
CA ASP A 111 20.81 17.95 3.80
C ASP A 111 20.14 17.50 5.11
N LYS A 112 18.80 17.40 5.11
CA LYS A 112 18.03 16.93 6.26
C LYS A 112 18.19 15.43 6.49
N TRP A 113 18.55 14.66 5.48
CA TRP A 113 18.68 13.21 5.61
C TRP A 113 19.94 12.81 6.39
N ASP A 114 21.03 13.55 6.21
CA ASP A 114 22.24 13.39 7.02
C ASP A 114 21.97 13.72 8.50
N GLU A 115 21.21 14.80 8.77
CA GLU A 115 20.81 15.15 10.14
C GLU A 115 19.85 14.13 10.77
N ILE A 116 18.88 13.60 10.00
CA ILE A 116 17.91 12.60 10.46
C ILE A 116 18.61 11.26 10.72
N THR A 117 19.48 10.81 9.81
CA THR A 117 20.22 9.54 9.97
C THR A 117 21.24 9.59 11.10
N GLN A 118 21.90 10.74 11.31
CA GLN A 118 22.80 10.91 12.45
C GLN A 118 22.03 10.87 13.78
N LYS A 119 20.91 11.60 13.89
CA LYS A 119 20.05 11.56 15.09
C LYS A 119 19.49 10.16 15.38
N ALA A 120 19.13 9.40 14.35
CA ALA A 120 18.65 8.03 14.53
C ALA A 120 19.74 7.09 15.08
N LYS A 121 20.98 7.18 14.56
CA LYS A 121 22.13 6.42 15.07
C LYS A 121 22.52 6.78 16.50
N ASP A 122 22.34 8.04 16.89
CA ASP A 122 22.65 8.51 18.24
C ASP A 122 21.60 8.06 19.29
N LEU A 123 20.38 7.73 18.85
CA LEU A 123 19.30 7.20 19.69
C LEU A 123 19.46 5.69 19.91
N ASP A 124 19.82 4.92 18.88
CA ASP A 124 20.06 3.47 18.97
C ASP A 124 21.29 3.10 19.82
N ASN A 125 22.25 4.02 19.99
CA ASN A 125 23.44 3.83 20.82
C ASN A 125 23.26 4.27 22.29
N LYS A 126 22.03 4.61 22.71
CA LYS A 126 21.74 5.14 24.05
C LYS A 126 21.00 4.17 24.98
N ASP A 127 20.77 2.93 24.53
CA ASP A 127 20.33 1.78 25.34
C ASP A 127 21.47 0.76 25.51
#